data_AF-A0A673UK67-F1
#
_entry.id   AF-A0A673UK67-F1
#
_cell.length_a   1.000
_cell.length_b   1.000
_cell.length_c   1.000
_cell.angle_alpha   90.00
_cell.angle_beta   90.00
_cell.angle_gamma   90.00
#
_symmetry.space_group_name_H-M   'P 1'
#
loop_
_entity.id
_entity.type
_entity.pdbx_description
1 polymer ?
#
loop_
_entity_poly.entity_id
_entity_poly.type
_entity_poly.pdbx_seq_one_letter_code
_entity_poly.pdbx_strand_id
1 'polypeptide(L)'
;MALSRALAVLSLLPLLAAQSPECGNLNLTATPITNTTLDQLSGKWFYIASAFRNPEFNQSARTIQAAFFYFHINSTEDTILLREYLTIGNQCVYNVSSLDVHRENGSLSKHEFGKEQFGYFLQTKDPKTFMLAFSPKDEQNMGLSFYTDKAQATQEQMREFHEAITCMGMQKSEIVYTDEKQNACGPLEKQHKEEKEKQKESEGSSDDTALG
;
A
#
# COMPACT_ATOMS: atom_id res chain seq x y z
N MET A 1 54.42 49.38 12.15
CA MET A 1 54.14 47.95 12.34
C MET A 1 52.88 47.82 13.20
N ALA A 2 51.77 47.34 12.67
CA ALA A 2 50.68 46.77 13.46
C ALA A 2 49.90 45.80 12.57
N LEU A 3 49.91 44.55 13.01
CA LEU A 3 49.51 43.34 12.31
C LEU A 3 47.98 43.22 12.23
N SER A 4 47.56 42.62 11.13
CA SER A 4 46.28 42.03 10.77
C SER A 4 45.46 41.39 11.90
N ARG A 5 44.14 41.62 11.87
CA ARG A 5 43.10 40.63 12.22
C ARG A 5 41.83 40.87 11.39
N ALA A 6 41.70 40.17 10.26
CA ALA A 6 40.41 39.96 9.63
C ALA A 6 39.77 38.73 10.28
N LEU A 7 38.70 38.92 11.05
CA LEU A 7 37.85 37.83 11.50
C LEU A 7 36.94 37.43 10.33
N ALA A 8 37.28 36.34 9.65
CA ALA A 8 36.36 35.65 8.77
C ALA A 8 35.35 34.89 9.65
N VAL A 9 34.15 35.44 9.81
CA VAL A 9 33.01 34.69 10.35
C VAL A 9 32.58 33.73 9.26
N LEU A 10 33.04 32.47 9.33
CA LEU A 10 32.38 31.37 8.62
C LEU A 10 31.01 31.21 9.27
N SER A 11 30.01 31.87 8.69
CA SER A 11 28.61 31.54 8.91
C SER A 11 28.40 30.09 8.49
N LEU A 12 28.42 29.19 9.47
CA LEU A 12 27.79 27.89 9.37
C LEU A 12 26.29 28.13 9.18
N LEU A 13 25.88 28.38 7.92
CA LEU A 13 24.52 28.08 7.51
C LEU A 13 24.28 26.63 7.91
N PRO A 14 23.25 26.33 8.74
CA PRO A 14 22.86 24.96 8.89
C PRO A 14 22.49 24.51 7.47
N LEU A 15 23.17 23.47 6.98
CA LEU A 15 22.70 22.62 5.91
C LEU A 15 21.38 22.02 6.39
N LEU A 16 20.30 22.81 6.41
CA LEU A 16 18.97 22.26 6.37
C LEU A 16 18.98 21.41 5.11
N ALA A 17 18.87 20.10 5.29
CA ALA A 17 18.54 19.19 4.22
C ALA A 17 17.43 19.88 3.42
N ALA A 18 17.77 20.31 2.20
CA ALA A 18 16.80 20.83 1.28
C ALA A 18 15.91 19.64 0.91
N GLN A 19 14.92 19.34 1.75
CA GLN A 19 13.77 18.55 1.32
C GLN A 19 13.24 19.33 0.12
N SER A 20 13.19 18.69 -1.04
CA SER A 20 12.66 19.34 -2.23
C SER A 20 11.26 19.87 -1.88
N PRO A 21 10.87 21.05 -2.40
CA PRO A 21 9.52 21.57 -2.20
C PRO A 21 8.42 20.55 -2.56
N GLU A 22 8.77 19.61 -3.44
CA GLU A 22 7.98 18.47 -3.89
C GLU A 22 7.65 17.47 -2.76
N CYS A 23 8.58 17.24 -1.82
CA CYS A 23 8.36 16.35 -0.68
C CYS A 23 7.57 16.99 0.47
N GLY A 24 7.46 18.31 0.51
CA GLY A 24 6.68 19.01 1.54
C GLY A 24 5.18 18.70 1.49
N ASN A 25 4.67 18.23 0.35
CA ASN A 25 3.28 17.79 0.19
C ASN A 25 3.06 16.32 0.55
N LEU A 26 4.14 15.54 0.59
CA LEU A 26 4.07 14.12 0.90
C LEU A 26 4.12 13.99 2.42
N ASN A 27 2.95 14.01 3.05
CA ASN A 27 2.88 13.79 4.48
C ASN A 27 3.22 12.32 4.78
N LEU A 28 4.51 12.03 4.97
CA LEU A 28 5.03 10.73 5.41
C LEU A 28 4.64 10.42 6.87
N THR A 29 3.92 11.33 7.54
CA THR A 29 3.34 11.09 8.86
C THR A 29 1.89 10.64 8.73
N ALA A 30 1.52 9.71 9.61
CA ALA A 30 0.21 9.10 9.68
C ALA A 30 -0.92 10.14 9.69
N THR A 31 -1.78 10.12 8.67
CA THR A 31 -3.10 10.74 8.74
C THR A 31 -4.06 9.76 9.41
N PRO A 32 -4.85 10.18 10.41
CA PRO A 32 -5.79 9.28 11.06
C PRO A 32 -6.77 8.66 10.05
N ILE A 33 -7.03 7.35 10.19
CA ILE A 33 -8.00 6.63 9.36
C ILE A 33 -9.42 6.91 9.87
N THR A 34 -10.18 7.62 9.06
CA THR A 34 -11.60 7.93 9.32
C THR A 34 -12.51 6.86 8.70
N ASN A 35 -13.79 6.87 9.07
CA ASN A 35 -14.79 6.03 8.38
C ASN A 35 -14.87 6.33 6.88
N THR A 36 -14.70 7.59 6.47
CA THR A 36 -14.66 7.96 5.05
C THR A 36 -13.45 7.34 4.34
N THR A 37 -12.27 7.32 5.00
CA THR A 37 -11.07 6.64 4.48
C THR A 37 -11.32 5.15 4.30
N LEU A 38 -11.98 4.53 5.29
CA LEU A 38 -12.35 3.12 5.21
C LEU A 38 -13.34 2.88 4.07
N ASP A 39 -14.43 3.64 3.98
CA ASP A 39 -15.40 3.49 2.89
C ASP A 39 -14.73 3.60 1.51
N GLN A 40 -13.75 4.50 1.36
CA GLN A 40 -12.94 4.63 0.14
C GLN A 40 -12.05 3.41 -0.12
N LEU A 41 -11.47 2.80 0.91
CA LEU A 41 -10.63 1.61 0.80
C LEU A 41 -11.42 0.33 0.51
N SER A 42 -12.73 0.33 0.71
CA SER A 42 -13.56 -0.85 0.47
C SER A 42 -13.57 -1.24 -1.00
N GLY A 43 -13.36 -2.53 -1.30
CA GLY A 43 -13.46 -3.05 -2.66
C GLY A 43 -12.17 -3.67 -3.19
N LYS A 44 -12.04 -3.68 -4.52
CA LYS A 44 -10.96 -4.35 -5.26
C LYS A 44 -9.80 -3.39 -5.52
N TRP A 45 -8.59 -3.86 -5.28
CA TRP A 45 -7.36 -3.12 -5.52
C TRP A 45 -6.32 -3.99 -6.21
N PHE A 46 -5.45 -3.36 -6.99
CA PHE A 46 -4.34 -3.98 -7.70
C PHE A 46 -3.03 -3.47 -7.12
N TYR A 47 -2.10 -4.37 -6.85
CA TYR A 47 -0.75 -4.03 -6.45
C TYR A 47 0.09 -3.76 -7.70
N ILE A 48 0.52 -2.51 -7.88
CA ILE A 48 1.15 -2.05 -9.12
C ILE A 48 2.67 -2.07 -9.02
N ALA A 49 3.20 -1.56 -7.92
CA ALA A 49 4.64 -1.45 -7.73
C ALA A 49 5.01 -1.30 -6.26
N SER A 50 6.27 -1.59 -5.94
CA SER A 50 6.87 -1.22 -4.66
C SER A 50 8.37 -1.01 -4.76
N ALA A 51 8.95 -0.39 -3.76
CA ALA A 51 10.36 -0.53 -3.44
C ALA A 51 10.51 -0.85 -1.95
N PHE A 52 11.36 -1.80 -1.62
CA PHE A 52 11.63 -2.21 -0.25
C PHE A 52 13.14 -2.40 -0.05
N ARG A 53 13.68 -1.80 1.01
CA ARG A 53 15.06 -2.06 1.47
C ARG A 53 15.13 -3.22 2.45
N ASN A 54 14.05 -3.45 3.20
CA ASN A 54 13.94 -4.64 4.02
C ASN A 54 14.05 -5.91 3.13
N PRO A 55 14.99 -6.82 3.41
CA PRO A 55 15.26 -7.97 2.54
C PRO A 55 14.06 -8.92 2.35
N GLU A 56 13.27 -9.17 3.40
CA GLU A 56 12.13 -10.10 3.34
C GLU A 56 11.03 -9.56 2.43
N PHE A 57 10.67 -8.28 2.60
CA PHE A 57 9.71 -7.60 1.74
C PHE A 57 10.21 -7.47 0.29
N ASN A 58 11.48 -7.13 0.09
CA ASN A 58 12.05 -7.00 -1.25
C ASN A 58 12.06 -8.34 -2.00
N GLN A 59 12.43 -9.42 -1.32
CA GLN A 59 12.38 -10.76 -1.89
C GLN A 59 10.94 -11.15 -2.22
N SER A 60 10.00 -10.96 -1.30
CA SER A 60 8.58 -11.23 -1.53
C SER A 60 8.04 -10.46 -2.75
N ALA A 61 8.25 -9.14 -2.79
CA ALA A 61 7.80 -8.27 -3.87
C ALA A 61 8.31 -8.71 -5.25
N ARG A 62 9.56 -9.21 -5.34
CA ARG A 62 10.15 -9.71 -6.60
C ARG A 62 9.57 -11.03 -7.09
N THR A 63 8.95 -11.82 -6.21
CA THR A 63 8.30 -13.08 -6.60
C THR A 63 6.87 -12.88 -7.12
N ILE A 64 6.25 -11.74 -6.81
CA ILE A 64 4.88 -11.42 -7.21
C ILE A 64 4.89 -10.87 -8.64
N GLN A 65 4.31 -11.62 -9.57
CA GLN A 65 4.22 -11.24 -10.98
C GLN A 65 3.02 -10.33 -11.23
N ALA A 66 1.88 -10.64 -10.59
CA ALA A 66 0.65 -9.85 -10.60
C ALA A 66 -0.07 -10.07 -9.28
N ALA A 67 -0.82 -9.08 -8.81
CA ALA A 67 -1.62 -9.24 -7.61
C ALA A 67 -2.80 -8.29 -7.58
N PHE A 68 -3.94 -8.81 -7.13
CA PHE A 68 -5.09 -8.01 -6.73
C PHE A 68 -5.68 -8.58 -5.45
N PHE A 69 -6.44 -7.77 -4.75
CA PHE A 69 -7.09 -8.18 -3.53
C PHE A 69 -8.40 -7.45 -3.31
N TYR A 70 -9.16 -7.94 -2.34
CA TYR A 70 -10.38 -7.30 -1.86
C TYR A 70 -10.23 -6.93 -0.39
N PHE A 71 -10.54 -5.67 -0.08
CA PHE A 71 -10.82 -5.23 1.28
C PHE A 71 -12.32 -5.30 1.54
N HIS A 72 -12.69 -6.02 2.59
CA HIS A 72 -14.03 -6.00 3.16
C HIS A 72 -13.94 -5.54 4.61
N ILE A 73 -14.47 -4.36 4.87
CA ILE A 73 -14.18 -3.62 6.09
C ILE A 73 -15.27 -3.87 7.13
N ASN A 74 -14.84 -4.11 8.37
CA ASN A 74 -15.68 -4.08 9.56
C ASN A 74 -15.30 -2.83 10.38
N SER A 75 -16.01 -1.73 10.15
CA SER A 75 -15.76 -0.45 10.81
C SER A 75 -16.13 -0.44 12.31
N THR A 76 -16.83 -1.47 12.81
CA THR A 76 -17.18 -1.60 14.23
C THR A 76 -16.05 -2.25 15.01
N GLU A 77 -15.38 -3.24 14.42
CA GLU A 77 -14.26 -3.95 15.02
C GLU A 77 -12.90 -3.39 14.62
N ASP A 78 -12.87 -2.40 13.74
CA ASP A 78 -11.65 -1.84 13.16
C ASP A 78 -10.77 -2.92 12.52
N THR A 79 -11.40 -3.81 11.75
CA THR A 79 -10.74 -4.89 11.02
C THR A 79 -11.07 -4.86 9.54
N ILE A 80 -10.18 -5.42 8.72
CA ILE A 80 -10.39 -5.59 7.28
C ILE A 80 -10.15 -7.06 6.93
N LEU A 81 -11.19 -7.73 6.45
CA LEU A 81 -11.04 -9.03 5.80
C LEU A 81 -10.37 -8.82 4.43
N LEU A 82 -9.14 -9.27 4.34
CA LEU A 82 -8.29 -9.21 3.16
C LEU A 82 -8.35 -10.55 2.42
N ARG A 83 -8.75 -10.51 1.15
CA ARG A 83 -8.69 -11.67 0.23
C ARG A 83 -7.72 -11.37 -0.90
N GLU A 84 -6.56 -12.02 -0.87
CA GLU A 84 -5.44 -11.77 -1.79
C GLU A 84 -5.39 -12.83 -2.88
N TYR A 85 -5.15 -12.38 -4.11
CA TYR A 85 -4.95 -13.21 -5.29
C TYR A 85 -3.61 -12.81 -5.89
N LEU A 86 -2.60 -13.63 -5.63
CA LEU A 86 -1.22 -13.40 -6.03
C LEU A 86 -0.88 -14.35 -7.17
N THR A 87 -0.24 -13.86 -8.22
CA THR A 87 0.42 -14.71 -9.20
C THR A 87 1.89 -14.83 -8.86
N ILE A 88 2.31 -16.05 -8.49
CA ILE A 88 3.68 -16.39 -8.11
C ILE A 88 4.06 -17.66 -8.87
N GLY A 89 5.19 -17.62 -9.58
CA GLY A 89 5.65 -18.78 -10.36
C GLY A 89 4.65 -19.25 -11.42
N ASN A 90 3.92 -18.33 -12.06
CA ASN A 90 2.84 -18.56 -13.02
C ASN A 90 1.63 -19.32 -12.45
N GLN A 91 1.49 -19.36 -11.13
CA GLN A 91 0.37 -20.00 -10.45
C GLN A 91 -0.38 -18.98 -9.60
N CYS A 92 -1.70 -19.18 -9.48
CA CYS A 92 -2.50 -18.38 -8.56
C CYS A 92 -2.34 -18.92 -7.13
N VAL A 93 -1.97 -18.03 -6.22
CA VAL A 93 -1.93 -18.24 -4.78
C VAL A 93 -3.03 -17.37 -4.17
N TYR A 94 -3.97 -18.01 -3.50
CA TYR A 94 -5.09 -17.35 -2.83
C TYR A 94 -4.90 -17.39 -1.32
N ASN A 95 -4.96 -16.23 -0.68
CA ASN A 95 -4.86 -16.09 0.78
C ASN A 95 -6.03 -15.30 1.33
N VAL A 96 -6.44 -15.64 2.54
CA VAL A 96 -7.42 -14.88 3.32
C VAL A 96 -6.81 -14.57 4.67
N SER A 97 -6.84 -13.30 5.07
CA SER A 97 -6.35 -12.84 6.37
C SER A 97 -7.19 -11.69 6.89
N SER A 98 -7.01 -11.35 8.17
CA SER A 98 -7.53 -10.10 8.74
C SER A 98 -6.40 -9.09 8.86
N LEU A 99 -6.71 -7.83 8.60
CA LEU A 99 -5.88 -6.69 8.97
C LEU A 99 -6.52 -5.96 10.14
N ASP A 100 -5.71 -5.44 11.05
CA ASP A 100 -6.17 -4.53 12.10
C ASP A 100 -5.98 -3.08 11.66
N VAL A 101 -6.97 -2.23 11.96
CA VAL A 101 -6.97 -0.81 11.63
C VAL A 101 -6.59 0.00 12.87
N HIS A 102 -5.44 0.67 12.80
CA HIS A 102 -4.97 1.56 13.86
C HIS A 102 -5.30 3.00 13.50
N ARG A 103 -6.54 3.42 13.82
CA ARG A 103 -7.11 4.69 13.36
C ARG A 103 -6.25 5.90 13.65
N GLU A 104 -5.92 6.13 14.92
CA GLU A 104 -5.13 7.29 15.35
C GLU A 104 -3.72 7.29 14.76
N ASN A 105 -3.16 6.09 14.56
CA ASN A 105 -1.82 5.90 14.00
C ASN A 105 -1.81 5.88 12.47
N GLY A 106 -2.97 6.04 11.81
CA GLY A 106 -3.07 6.05 10.35
C GLY A 106 -2.46 4.83 9.67
N SER A 107 -2.61 3.63 10.25
CA SER A 107 -1.93 2.42 9.75
C SER A 107 -2.81 1.18 9.78
N LEU A 108 -2.43 0.22 8.94
CA LEU A 108 -2.97 -1.14 8.92
C LEU A 108 -1.88 -2.09 9.41
N SER A 109 -2.23 -3.15 10.15
CA SER A 109 -1.28 -4.17 10.54
C SER A 109 -1.71 -5.59 10.16
N LYS A 110 -0.71 -6.46 9.99
CA LYS A 110 -0.86 -7.89 9.73
C LYS A 110 0.31 -8.64 10.36
N HIS A 111 0.07 -9.85 10.86
CA HIS A 111 1.15 -10.72 11.28
C HIS A 111 1.79 -11.42 10.07
N GLU A 112 3.02 -11.05 9.73
CA GLU A 112 3.80 -11.62 8.62
C GLU A 112 5.28 -11.69 8.99
N PHE A 113 5.98 -12.71 8.46
CA PHE A 113 7.39 -12.97 8.77
C PHE A 113 7.66 -13.12 10.28
N GLY A 114 6.71 -13.70 11.01
CA GLY A 114 6.84 -13.98 12.45
C GLY A 114 6.71 -12.76 13.37
N LYS A 115 6.27 -11.60 12.85
CA LYS A 115 6.03 -10.39 13.64
C LYS A 115 4.85 -9.59 13.07
N GLU A 116 4.36 -8.65 13.86
CA GLU A 116 3.38 -7.68 13.37
C GLU A 116 4.07 -6.64 12.47
N GLN A 117 3.53 -6.46 11.26
CA GLN A 117 4.00 -5.51 10.27
C GLN A 117 2.99 -4.38 10.15
N PHE A 118 3.47 -3.15 10.09
CA PHE A 118 2.64 -1.95 9.96
C PHE A 118 2.86 -1.29 8.60
N GLY A 119 1.77 -1.12 7.86
CA GLY A 119 1.71 -0.28 6.66
C GLY A 119 1.00 1.04 6.99
N TYR A 120 1.74 2.15 6.98
CA TYR A 120 1.19 3.47 7.21
C TYR A 120 0.49 3.96 5.94
N PHE A 121 -0.78 4.31 6.07
CA PHE A 121 -1.59 4.77 4.96
C PHE A 121 -1.11 6.15 4.50
N LEU A 122 -0.76 6.25 3.22
CA LEU A 122 -0.47 7.52 2.57
C LEU A 122 -1.58 7.82 1.57
N GLN A 123 -2.29 8.91 1.83
CA GLN A 123 -3.34 9.40 0.95
C GLN A 123 -2.72 10.05 -0.28
N THR A 124 -3.18 9.62 -1.46
CA THR A 124 -2.80 10.20 -2.74
C THR A 124 -3.79 11.27 -3.18
N LYS A 125 -3.39 12.09 -4.16
CA LYS A 125 -4.27 13.11 -4.75
C LYS A 125 -5.46 12.49 -5.48
N ASP A 126 -5.24 11.34 -6.12
CA ASP A 126 -6.29 10.56 -6.77
C ASP A 126 -6.92 9.59 -5.76
N PRO A 127 -8.24 9.65 -5.50
CA PRO A 127 -8.90 8.72 -4.59
C PRO A 127 -8.92 7.26 -5.10
N LYS A 128 -8.57 7.03 -6.37
CA LYS A 128 -8.46 5.71 -6.99
C LYS A 128 -7.12 5.04 -6.78
N THR A 129 -6.26 5.66 -5.99
CA THR A 129 -4.97 5.11 -5.62
C THR A 129 -4.73 5.24 -4.12
N PHE A 130 -3.79 4.48 -3.60
CA PHE A 130 -3.21 4.70 -2.28
C PHE A 130 -1.81 4.08 -2.20
N MET A 131 -1.06 4.44 -1.17
CA MET A 131 0.23 3.82 -0.87
C MET A 131 0.28 3.36 0.58
N LEU A 132 1.12 2.36 0.85
CA LEU A 132 1.47 1.94 2.20
C LEU A 132 2.97 2.12 2.40
N ALA A 133 3.35 2.94 3.37
CA ALA A 133 4.73 3.11 3.77
C ALA A 133 5.07 2.15 4.92
N PHE A 134 6.20 1.48 4.82
CA PHE A 134 6.67 0.51 5.81
C PHE A 134 7.95 1.04 6.41
N SER A 135 8.03 1.05 7.73
CA SER A 135 9.18 1.57 8.50
C SER A 135 9.73 2.90 7.96
N PRO A 136 8.89 3.95 7.71
CA PRO A 136 9.31 5.15 6.98
C PRO A 136 10.41 5.98 7.66
N LYS A 137 10.69 5.72 8.95
CA LYS A 137 11.75 6.36 9.74
C LYS A 137 13.04 5.52 9.83
N ASP A 138 13.05 4.31 9.31
CA ASP A 138 14.20 3.41 9.29
C ASP A 138 14.75 3.31 7.87
N GLU A 139 15.82 4.06 7.58
CA GLU A 139 16.41 4.14 6.24
C GLU A 139 16.89 2.80 5.69
N GLN A 140 17.18 1.82 6.55
CA GLN A 140 17.67 0.50 6.16
C GLN A 140 16.54 -0.48 5.85
N ASN A 141 15.37 -0.28 6.45
CA ASN A 141 14.22 -1.20 6.32
C ASN A 141 12.99 -0.57 5.67
N MET A 142 13.07 0.70 5.28
CA MET A 142 11.93 1.38 4.68
C MET A 142 11.45 0.73 3.39
N GLY A 143 10.18 0.96 3.09
CA GLY A 143 9.63 0.64 1.79
C GLY A 143 8.30 1.33 1.56
N LEU A 144 7.85 1.26 0.32
CA LEU A 144 6.62 1.87 -0.14
C LEU A 144 5.99 0.94 -1.17
N SER A 145 4.73 0.58 -0.99
CA SER A 145 3.93 -0.10 -2.00
C SER A 145 2.82 0.81 -2.53
N PHE A 146 2.42 0.57 -3.77
CA PHE A 146 1.48 1.39 -4.52
C PHE A 146 0.35 0.55 -5.11
N TYR A 147 -0.86 1.06 -4.95
CA TYR A 147 -2.09 0.35 -5.30
C TYR A 147 -3.07 1.24 -6.06
N THR A 148 -3.83 0.63 -6.95
CA THR A 148 -4.83 1.32 -7.78
C THR A 148 -6.12 0.51 -7.92
N ASP A 149 -7.24 1.17 -8.20
CA ASP A 149 -8.56 0.54 -8.42
C ASP A 149 -8.65 -0.22 -9.76
N LYS A 150 -7.67 0.00 -10.64
CA LYS A 150 -7.51 -0.66 -11.94
C LYS A 150 -6.18 -1.42 -12.01
N ALA A 151 -6.09 -2.39 -12.91
CA ALA A 151 -4.88 -3.19 -13.07
C ALA A 151 -3.68 -2.44 -13.70
N GLN A 152 -3.89 -1.21 -14.16
CA GLN A 152 -2.85 -0.35 -14.72
C GLN A 152 -3.01 1.06 -14.16
N ALA A 153 -1.91 1.63 -13.69
CA ALA A 153 -1.85 3.01 -13.26
C ALA A 153 -1.71 3.97 -14.46
N THR A 154 -2.27 5.17 -14.35
CA THR A 154 -2.02 6.24 -15.33
C THR A 154 -0.62 6.82 -15.17
N GLN A 155 -0.19 7.63 -16.14
CA GLN A 155 1.10 8.31 -16.08
C GLN A 155 1.18 9.27 -14.88
N GLU A 156 0.09 9.97 -14.56
CA GLU A 156 0.02 10.89 -13.42
C GLU A 156 0.10 10.15 -12.09
N GLN A 157 -0.63 9.05 -11.96
CA GLN A 157 -0.61 8.16 -10.80
C GLN A 157 0.79 7.59 -10.56
N MET A 158 1.46 7.12 -11.62
CA MET A 158 2.83 6.63 -11.53
C MET A 158 3.85 7.72 -11.19
N ARG A 159 3.65 8.94 -11.70
CA ARG A 159 4.50 10.08 -11.37
C ARG A 159 4.43 10.40 -9.87
N GLU A 160 3.23 10.42 -9.28
CA GLU A 160 3.05 10.63 -7.83
C GLU A 160 3.76 9.55 -7.01
N PHE A 161 3.67 8.27 -7.41
CA PHE A 161 4.43 7.20 -6.78
C PHE A 161 5.95 7.39 -6.89
N HIS A 162 6.45 7.77 -8.07
CA HIS A 162 7.87 8.00 -8.27
C HIS A 162 8.40 9.18 -7.46
N GLU A 163 7.62 10.25 -7.32
CA GLU A 163 7.91 11.38 -6.43
C GLU A 163 8.00 10.89 -4.99
N ALA A 164 7.04 10.07 -4.54
CA ALA A 164 7.04 9.50 -3.19
C ALA A 164 8.27 8.64 -2.89
N ILE A 165 8.67 7.77 -3.83
CA ILE A 165 9.91 6.97 -3.74
C ILE A 165 11.13 7.87 -3.53
N THR A 166 11.28 8.91 -4.36
CA THR A 166 12.42 9.83 -4.25
C THR A 166 12.38 10.64 -2.95
N CYS A 167 11.21 11.01 -2.46
CA CYS A 167 11.04 11.74 -1.20
C CYS A 167 11.38 10.91 0.03
N MET A 168 11.17 9.60 -0.03
CA MET A 168 11.63 8.66 1.00
C MET A 168 13.15 8.38 0.91
N GLY A 169 13.86 8.98 -0.06
CA GLY A 169 15.30 8.76 -0.24
C GLY A 169 15.63 7.42 -0.92
N MET A 170 14.65 6.78 -1.57
CA MET A 170 14.84 5.58 -2.38
C MET A 170 15.03 5.94 -3.87
N GLN A 171 15.76 5.09 -4.59
CA GLN A 171 15.99 5.27 -6.02
C GLN A 171 14.87 4.62 -6.84
N LYS A 172 14.51 5.21 -7.99
CA LYS A 172 13.52 4.61 -8.90
C LYS A 172 13.94 3.25 -9.45
N SER A 173 15.25 2.97 -9.50
CA SER A 173 15.81 1.67 -9.88
C SER A 173 15.58 0.57 -8.83
N GLU A 174 15.23 0.94 -7.59
CA GLU A 174 14.85 -0.03 -6.54
C GLU A 174 13.42 -0.56 -6.73
N ILE A 175 12.62 0.07 -7.61
CA ILE A 175 11.21 -0.27 -7.82
C ILE A 175 11.07 -1.61 -8.55
N VAL A 176 10.19 -2.45 -8.02
CA VAL A 176 9.66 -3.65 -8.64
C VAL A 176 8.25 -3.37 -9.12
N TYR A 177 7.93 -3.78 -10.35
CA TYR A 177 6.62 -3.59 -10.97
C TYR A 177 5.95 -4.94 -11.18
N THR A 178 4.63 -4.99 -11.00
CA THR A 178 3.82 -6.12 -11.46
C THR A 178 3.45 -5.95 -12.94
N ASP A 179 3.05 -7.04 -13.57
CA ASP A 179 2.52 -7.08 -14.92
C ASP A 179 1.22 -7.87 -14.94
N GLU A 180 0.09 -7.17 -15.07
CA GLU A 180 -1.24 -7.79 -15.13
C GLU A 180 -1.35 -8.84 -16.25
N LYS A 181 -0.54 -8.76 -17.32
CA LYS A 181 -0.55 -9.78 -18.38
C LYS A 181 -0.11 -11.16 -17.87
N GLN A 182 0.60 -11.20 -16.74
CA GLN A 182 1.03 -12.43 -16.08
C GLN A 182 0.00 -12.94 -15.07
N ASN A 183 -1.15 -12.27 -14.89
CA ASN A 183 -2.17 -12.66 -13.92
C ASN A 183 -2.76 -14.05 -14.24
N ALA A 184 -2.53 -15.00 -13.33
CA ALA A 184 -3.07 -16.36 -13.39
C ALA A 184 -4.32 -16.55 -12.52
N CYS A 185 -4.77 -15.53 -11.79
CA CYS A 185 -5.83 -15.63 -10.79
C CYS A 185 -7.25 -15.32 -11.30
N GLY A 186 -7.41 -14.86 -12.55
CA GLY A 186 -8.73 -14.56 -13.13
C GLY A 186 -9.75 -15.71 -13.04
N PRO A 187 -9.39 -16.96 -13.39
CA PRO A 187 -10.31 -18.10 -13.28
C PRO A 187 -10.79 -18.36 -11.84
N LEU A 188 -9.88 -18.31 -10.86
CA LEU A 188 -10.21 -18.55 -9.46
C LEU A 188 -11.09 -17.43 -8.88
N GLU A 189 -10.80 -16.17 -9.22
CA GLU A 189 -11.67 -15.05 -8.85
C GLU A 189 -13.09 -15.22 -9.38
N LYS A 190 -13.22 -15.65 -10.63
CA LYS A 190 -14.53 -15.90 -11.25
C LYS A 190 -15.30 -16.99 -10.52
N GLN A 191 -14.64 -18.11 -10.22
CA GLN A 191 -15.24 -19.20 -9.44
C GLN A 191 -15.75 -18.69 -8.07
N HIS A 192 -14.93 -17.96 -7.32
CA HIS A 192 -15.34 -17.43 -6.02
C HIS A 192 -16.50 -16.41 -6.11
N LYS A 193 -16.65 -15.68 -7.21
CA LYS A 193 -17.81 -14.80 -7.43
C LYS A 193 -19.08 -15.61 -7.68
N GLU A 194 -19.02 -16.60 -8.56
CA GLU A 194 -20.16 -17.48 -8.86
C GLU A 194 -20.62 -18.25 -7.62
N GLU A 195 -19.69 -18.73 -6.77
CA GLU A 195 -20.02 -19.40 -5.50
C GLU A 195 -20.73 -18.47 -4.52
N LYS A 196 -20.29 -17.20 -4.41
CA LYS A 196 -20.95 -16.19 -3.56
C LYS A 196 -22.34 -15.82 -4.05
N GLU A 197 -22.55 -15.75 -5.36
CA GLU A 197 -23.87 -15.48 -5.95
C GLU A 197 -24.84 -16.63 -5.65
N LYS A 198 -24.41 -17.88 -5.85
CA LYS A 198 -25.21 -19.07 -5.52
C LYS A 198 -25.57 -19.15 -4.04
N GLN A 199 -24.63 -18.81 -3.14
CA GLN A 199 -24.90 -18.78 -1.70
C GLN A 199 -26.00 -17.77 -1.36
N LYS A 200 -25.93 -16.55 -1.91
CA LYS A 200 -26.95 -15.52 -1.70
C LYS A 200 -28.32 -15.93 -2.23
N GLU A 201 -28.37 -16.58 -3.40
CA GLU A 201 -29.61 -17.11 -3.97
C GLU A 201 -30.21 -18.22 -3.08
N SER A 202 -29.38 -19.10 -2.53
CA SER A 202 -29.83 -20.17 -1.63
C SER A 202 -30.35 -19.64 -0.29
N GLU A 203 -29.71 -18.62 0.29
CA GLU A 203 -30.12 -17.98 1.54
C GLU A 203 -31.41 -17.16 1.35
N GLY A 204 -31.53 -16.44 0.23
CA GLY A 204 -32.76 -15.72 -0.12
C GLY A 204 -33.94 -16.63 -0.43
N SER A 205 -33.70 -17.81 -1.01
CA SER A 205 -34.76 -18.80 -1.27
C SER A 205 -35.26 -19.52 -0.01
N SER A 206 -34.44 -19.62 1.04
CA SER A 206 -34.87 -20.25 2.30
C SER A 206 -35.81 -19.40 3.14
N ASP A 207 -35.76 -18.06 3.03
CA ASP A 207 -36.67 -17.17 3.76
C ASP A 207 -38.10 -17.16 3.17
N ASP A 208 -38.25 -17.42 1.87
CA ASP A 208 -39.57 -17.52 1.21
C ASP A 208 -40.33 -18.83 1.53
N THR A 209 -39.67 -19.82 2.12
CA THR A 209 -40.30 -21.12 2.47
C THR A 209 -40.82 -21.17 3.91
N ALA A 210 -40.58 -20.12 4.71
CA ALA A 210 -40.98 -20.07 6.14
C ALA A 210 -42.28 -19.29 6.41
N LEU A 211 -42.96 -18.77 5.36
CA LEU A 211 -44.22 -18.01 5.46
C LEU A 211 -45.44 -18.75 4.85
N GLY A 212 -45.33 -20.07 4.61
CA GLY A 212 -46.42 -20.92 4.10
C GLY A 212 -47.17 -21.68 5.17
#